data_AF-A0A7Y0SJ79-F1
#
_entry.id   AF-A0A7Y0SJ79-F1
#
_cell.length_a   1.000
_cell.length_b   1.000
_cell.length_c   1.000
_cell.angle_alpha   90.00
_cell.angle_beta   90.00
_cell.angle_gamma   90.00
#
_symmetry.space_group_name_H-M   'P 1'
#
loop_
_entity.id
_entity.type
_entity.pdbx_description
1 polymer ?
#
loop_
_entity_poly.entity_id
_entity_poly.type
_entity_poly.pdbx_seq_one_letter_code
_entity_poly.pdbx_strand_id
1 'polypeptide(L)' 'MVATLGLAACGSDSDTIEYSNLQAVHASSDAPLANVWINDKPSLTNVDYGVGSGYVKLREGMNSIQVDVQL' A
#
# COMPACT_ATOMS: atom_id res chain seq x y z
N MET A 1 18.34 40.10 27.44
CA MET A 1 17.38 39.03 27.77
C MET A 1 16.76 38.59 26.45
N VAL A 2 17.15 37.42 25.93
CA VAL A 2 16.68 36.91 24.64
C VAL A 2 15.35 36.20 24.87
N ALA A 3 14.27 36.76 24.31
CA ALA A 3 12.94 36.18 24.42
C ALA A 3 12.82 35.04 23.40
N THR A 4 12.86 33.81 23.87
CA THR A 4 12.55 32.62 23.08
C THR A 4 11.04 32.57 22.81
N LEU A 5 10.63 32.79 21.56
CA LEU A 5 9.27 32.45 21.11
C LEU A 5 9.14 30.93 21.09
N GLY A 6 8.44 30.39 22.08
CA GLY A 6 8.00 28.99 22.06
C GLY A 6 6.91 28.82 21.01
N LEU A 7 7.23 28.13 19.93
CA LEU A 7 6.26 27.74 18.90
C LEU A 7 5.41 26.59 19.49
N ALA A 8 4.20 26.88 19.95
CA ALA A 8 3.24 25.85 20.32
C ALA A 8 2.74 25.18 19.04
N ALA A 9 3.35 24.05 18.67
CA ALA A 9 2.82 23.16 17.65
C ALA A 9 1.54 22.51 18.19
N CYS A 10 0.38 23.11 17.92
CA CYS A 10 -0.91 22.47 18.11
C CYS A 10 -1.11 21.49 16.94
N GLY A 11 -0.49 20.32 17.02
CA GLY A 11 -0.79 19.19 16.13
C GLY A 11 -2.03 18.50 16.65
N SER A 12 -3.18 18.75 16.02
CA SER A 12 -4.38 17.95 16.25
C SER A 12 -4.15 16.54 15.71
N ASP A 13 -3.46 15.73 16.51
CA ASP A 13 -3.35 14.29 16.30
C ASP A 13 -4.71 13.70 16.65
N SER A 14 -5.54 13.54 15.62
CA SER A 14 -6.67 12.63 15.70
C SER A 14 -6.02 11.24 15.63
N ASP A 15 -5.99 10.50 16.74
CA ASP A 15 -5.55 9.10 16.84
C ASP A 15 -6.48 8.16 16.02
N THR A 16 -6.82 8.54 14.79
CA THR A 16 -7.61 7.71 13.88
C THR A 16 -6.64 6.93 13.01
N ILE A 17 -6.76 5.61 13.03
CA ILE A 17 -6.06 4.76 12.08
C ILE A 17 -6.82 4.89 10.77
N GLU A 18 -6.29 5.61 9.79
CA GLU A 18 -6.88 5.60 8.46
C GLU A 18 -6.38 4.39 7.65
N TYR A 19 -7.15 4.08 6.62
CA TYR A 19 -6.92 2.94 5.77
C TYR A 19 -7.07 3.31 4.30
N SER A 20 -6.27 2.67 3.46
CA SER A 20 -6.33 2.76 2.01
C SER A 20 -6.74 1.42 1.41
N ASN A 21 -7.36 1.45 0.23
CA ASN A 21 -7.67 0.24 -0.53
C ASN A 21 -6.73 0.12 -1.73
N LEU A 22 -6.12 -1.05 -1.90
CA LEU A 22 -5.20 -1.36 -2.99
C LEU A 22 -5.80 -2.46 -3.86
N GLN A 23 -5.76 -2.26 -5.17
CA GLN A 23 -6.06 -3.26 -6.19
C GLN A 23 -4.89 -3.33 -7.17
N ALA A 24 -4.43 -4.53 -7.47
CA ALA A 24 -3.51 -4.81 -8.56
C ALA A 24 -4.26 -5.23 -9.83
N VAL A 25 -3.77 -4.81 -11.00
CA VAL A 25 -4.29 -5.22 -12.32
C VAL A 25 -3.10 -5.75 -13.12
N HIS A 26 -3.22 -6.96 -13.67
CA HIS A 26 -2.20 -7.53 -14.52
C HIS A 26 -2.33 -6.94 -15.94
N ALA A 27 -1.36 -6.13 -16.37
CA ALA A 27 -1.39 -5.44 -17.67
C ALA A 27 -0.44 -6.02 -18.74
N SER A 28 0.31 -7.07 -18.43
CA SER A 28 1.19 -7.79 -19.37
C SER A 28 0.51 -9.03 -19.95
N SER A 29 0.22 -9.06 -21.25
CA SER A 29 -0.43 -10.21 -21.92
C SER A 29 0.48 -11.44 -22.05
N ASP A 30 1.78 -11.21 -22.14
CA ASP A 30 2.78 -12.23 -22.44
C ASP A 30 3.48 -12.76 -21.19
N ALA A 31 3.00 -12.37 -20.00
CA ALA A 31 3.52 -12.85 -18.71
C ALA A 31 2.55 -13.87 -18.09
N PRO A 32 3.05 -14.86 -17.34
CA PRO A 32 2.20 -15.79 -16.60
C PRO A 32 1.56 -15.08 -15.40
N LEU A 33 0.72 -15.79 -14.64
CA LEU A 33 0.00 -15.24 -13.48
C LEU A 33 0.92 -14.45 -12.54
N ALA A 34 0.47 -13.28 -12.10
CA ALA A 34 1.23 -12.42 -11.19
C ALA A 34 0.79 -12.62 -9.73
N ASN A 35 1.74 -12.45 -8.81
CA ASN A 35 1.48 -12.32 -7.39
C ASN A 35 1.93 -10.95 -6.88
N VAL A 36 1.24 -10.45 -5.86
CA VAL A 36 1.59 -9.21 -5.16
C VAL A 36 1.81 -9.50 -3.69
N TRP A 37 2.99 -9.14 -3.22
CA TRP A 37 3.41 -9.22 -1.84
C TRP A 37 3.31 -7.83 -1.22
N ILE A 38 2.71 -7.77 -0.04
CA ILE A 38 2.55 -6.54 0.72
C ILE A 38 3.18 -6.78 2.09
N ASN A 39 4.20 -5.99 2.43
CA ASN A 39 4.97 -6.13 3.67
C ASN A 39 5.43 -7.59 3.89
N ASP A 40 6.07 -8.15 2.85
CA ASP A 40 6.63 -9.51 2.81
C ASP A 40 5.60 -10.65 2.97
N LYS A 41 4.31 -10.34 2.76
CA LYS A 41 3.22 -11.33 2.80
C LYS A 41 2.50 -11.44 1.45
N PRO A 42 2.28 -12.65 0.94
CA PRO A 42 1.51 -12.84 -0.30
C PRO A 42 0.07 -12.41 -0.02
N SER A 43 -0.39 -11.36 -0.71
CA SER A 43 -1.67 -10.72 -0.43
C SER A 43 -2.66 -10.88 -1.59
N LEU A 44 -2.16 -10.83 -2.82
CA LEU A 44 -2.94 -11.07 -4.03
C LEU A 44 -2.20 -12.12 -4.85
N THR A 45 -2.84 -13.26 -5.09
CA THR A 45 -2.24 -14.36 -5.84
C THR A 45 -3.06 -14.67 -7.08
N ASN A 46 -2.41 -15.22 -8.11
CA ASN A 46 -3.05 -15.65 -9.35
C ASN A 46 -3.77 -14.51 -10.09
N VAL A 47 -3.18 -13.32 -10.12
CA VAL A 47 -3.75 -12.19 -10.87
C VAL A 47 -3.49 -12.39 -12.36
N ASP A 48 -4.57 -12.68 -13.09
CA ASP A 48 -4.58 -12.96 -14.52
C ASP A 48 -4.66 -11.69 -15.37
N TYR A 49 -4.19 -11.76 -16.62
CA TYR A 49 -4.14 -10.64 -17.57
C TYR A 49 -5.51 -9.99 -17.74
N GLY A 50 -5.54 -8.65 -17.67
CA GLY A 50 -6.76 -7.86 -17.83
C GLY A 50 -7.75 -7.99 -16.66
N VAL A 51 -7.43 -8.80 -15.64
CA VAL A 51 -8.24 -8.98 -14.45
C VAL A 51 -7.67 -8.14 -13.31
N GLY A 52 -8.51 -7.25 -12.78
CA GLY A 52 -8.24 -6.59 -11.52
C GLY A 52 -8.45 -7.58 -10.37
N SER A 53 -7.47 -7.65 -9.48
CA SER A 53 -7.62 -8.33 -8.18
C SER A 53 -8.76 -7.74 -7.35
N GLY A 54 -9.10 -8.40 -6.24
CA GLY A 54 -9.92 -7.79 -5.20
C GLY A 54 -9.19 -6.64 -4.49
N TYR A 55 -9.94 -5.85 -3.70
CA TYR A 55 -9.35 -4.81 -2.87
C TYR A 55 -8.76 -5.38 -1.58
N VAL A 56 -7.55 -4.94 -1.25
CA VAL A 56 -6.92 -5.17 0.05
C VAL A 56 -6.93 -3.88 0.84
N LYS A 57 -7.43 -3.95 2.07
CA LYS A 57 -7.41 -2.82 3.02
C LYS A 57 -6.06 -2.78 3.73
N LEU A 58 -5.34 -1.68 3.55
CA LEU A 58 -4.03 -1.42 4.13
C LEU A 58 -4.12 -0.27 5.11
N ARG A 59 -3.31 -0.31 6.18
CA ARG A 59 -3.12 0.88 7.01
C ARG A 59 -2.46 1.94 6.16
N GLU A 60 -2.90 3.17 6.32
CA GLU A 60 -2.25 4.31 5.68
C GLU A 60 -0.77 4.41 6.09
N GLY A 61 0.02 5.10 5.26
CA GLY A 61 1.46 5.21 5.42
C GLY A 61 2.24 4.26 4.52
N MET A 62 3.49 3.99 4.89
CA MET A 62 4.43 3.27 4.04
C MET A 62 4.16 1.76 4.06
N ASN A 63 3.93 1.20 2.87
CA ASN A 63 3.77 -0.24 2.67
C ASN A 63 4.76 -0.69 1.59
N SER A 64 5.49 -1.79 1.82
CA SER A 64 6.37 -2.39 0.82
C SER A 64 5.53 -3.23 -0.14
N ILE A 65 5.74 -3.04 -1.45
CA ILE A 65 5.03 -3.76 -2.50
C ILE A 65 6.06 -4.45 -3.39
N GLN A 66 5.91 -5.76 -3.56
CA GLN A 66 6.71 -6.55 -4.50
C GLN A 66 5.80 -7.34 -5.43
N VAL A 67 6.22 -7.48 -6.68
CA VAL A 67 5.49 -8.20 -7.72
C VAL A 67 6.42 -9.27 -8.30
N ASP A 68 5.93 -10.50 -8.35
CA ASP A 68 6.57 -11.61 -9.06
C ASP A 68 5.59 -12.26 -10.03
N VAL A 69 6.14 -13.06 -10.92
CA VAL A 69 5.40 -13.89 -11.86
C VAL A 69 5.59 -15.35 -11.48
N GLN A 70 4.51 -16.13 -11.58
CA GLN A 70 4.55 -17.57 -11.35
C GLN A 70 5.20 -18.23 -12.58
N LEU A 71 6.47 -18.62 -12.45
CA LEU A 71 7.20 -19.39 -13.46
C LEU A 71 6.90 -20.90 -13.37
#